data_AF-A0ABD4QWU5-F1
#
_entry.id   AF-A0ABD4QWU5-F1
#
_cell.length_a   1.000
_cell.length_b   1.000
_cell.length_c   1.000
_cell.angle_alpha   90.00
_cell.angle_beta   90.00
_cell.angle_gamma   90.00
#
_symmetry.space_group_name_H-M   'P 1'
#
loop_
_entity.id
_entity.type
_entity.pdbx_description
1 polymer ?
#
loop_
_entity_poly.entity_id
_entity_poly.type
_entity_poly.pdbx_seq_one_letter_code
_entity_poly.pdbx_strand_id
1 'polypeptide(L)' 'MNRKKKINQTLQKHLKKKHAKLHGSNKPRYISKAEREKLDAEQAASTGTVDTQHSEIVPAEGELQQ' A
#
# COMPACT_ATOMS: atom_id res chain seq x y z
N MET A 1 8.48 33.92 4.75
CA MET A 1 8.18 32.83 3.79
C MET A 1 6.96 33.23 2.98
N ASN A 2 7.01 33.18 1.65
CA ASN A 2 5.83 33.37 0.80
C ASN A 2 4.66 32.46 1.24
N ARG A 3 3.44 32.99 1.25
CA ARG A 3 2.21 32.30 1.69
C ARG A 3 2.06 30.90 1.07
N LYS A 4 2.34 30.78 -0.23
CA LYS A 4 2.35 29.51 -1.00
C LYS A 4 3.27 28.47 -0.36
N LYS A 5 4.50 28.86 -0.01
CA LYS A 5 5.51 27.94 0.54
C LYS A 5 5.15 27.52 1.98
N LYS A 6 4.48 28.38 2.76
CA LYS A 6 3.97 28.02 4.10
C LYS A 6 2.85 26.97 4.03
N ILE A 7 1.90 27.14 3.12
CA ILE A 7 0.79 26.18 2.93
C ILE A 7 1.33 24.80 2.53
N ASN A 8 2.24 24.76 1.55
CA ASN A 8 2.84 23.51 1.08
C ASN A 8 3.62 22.79 2.19
N GLN A 9 4.36 23.52 3.02
CA GLN A 9 5.06 22.92 4.16
C GLN A 9 4.11 22.30 5.17
N THR A 10 3.00 22.97 5.49
CA THR A 10 1.98 22.44 6.40
C THR A 10 1.33 21.17 5.84
N LEU A 11 0.94 21.19 4.56
CA LEU A 11 0.34 20.03 3.88
C LEU A 11 1.30 18.83 3.91
N GLN A 12 2.57 19.05 3.55
CA GLN A 12 3.58 18.00 3.56
C GLN A 12 3.84 17.45 4.96
N LYS A 13 3.84 18.30 6.00
CA LYS A 13 3.96 17.87 7.39
C LYS A 13 2.78 16.98 7.81
N HIS A 14 1.56 17.29 7.37
CA HIS A 14 0.38 16.48 7.65
C HIS A 14 0.39 15.15 6.92
N LEU A 15 0.78 15.15 5.63
CA LEU A 15 0.95 13.90 4.86
C LEU A 15 1.97 12.98 5.53
N LYS A 16 3.15 13.50 5.88
CA LYS A 16 4.19 12.72 6.59
C LYS A 16 3.69 12.14 7.92
N LYS A 17 2.91 12.92 8.69
CA LYS A 17 2.29 12.43 9.94
C LYS A 17 1.26 11.32 9.72
N LYS A 18 0.50 11.37 8.62
CA LYS A 18 -0.45 10.31 8.24
C LYS A 18 0.29 9.05 7.79
N HIS A 19 1.28 9.18 6.91
CA HIS A 19 2.08 8.04 6.43
C HIS A 19 2.90 7.38 7.56
N ALA A 20 3.42 8.15 8.51
CA ALA A 20 4.13 7.62 9.68
C ALA A 20 3.27 6.63 10.50
N LYS A 21 1.94 6.76 10.46
CA LYS A 21 1.00 5.86 11.14
C LYS A 21 0.56 4.67 10.29
N LEU A 22 0.82 4.71 8.98
CA LEU A 22 0.42 3.68 8.02
C LEU A 22 1.51 2.61 7.80
N HIS A 23 2.72 2.82 8.34
CA HIS A 23 3.78 1.82 8.26
C HIS A 23 3.51 0.67 9.25
N GLY A 24 2.92 -0.42 8.74
CA GLY A 24 3.07 -1.74 9.33
C GLY A 24 4.49 -2.26 9.12
N SER A 25 5.03 -2.99 10.09
CA SER A 25 6.29 -3.72 9.89
C SER A 25 6.08 -4.75 8.77
N ASN A 26 6.81 -4.62 7.65
CA ASN A 26 6.80 -5.57 6.53
C ASN A 26 7.50 -6.90 6.86
N LYS A 27 7.78 -7.16 8.15
CA LYS A 27 8.35 -8.42 8.61
C LYS A 27 7.21 -9.25 9.16
N PRO A 28 7.03 -10.51 8.71
CA PRO A 28 6.10 -11.42 9.35
C PRO A 28 6.47 -11.52 10.83
N ARG A 29 5.47 -11.48 11.71
CA ARG A 29 5.70 -11.67 13.14
C ARG A 29 6.39 -13.02 13.34
N TYR A 30 7.42 -13.07 14.16
CA TYR A 30 8.05 -14.35 14.49
C TYR A 30 7.04 -15.20 15.26
N ILE A 31 6.69 -16.32 14.66
CA ILE A 31 5.84 -17.36 15.21
C ILE A 31 6.69 -18.61 15.43
N SER A 32 6.32 -19.44 16.38
CA SER A 32 7.05 -20.68 16.67
C SER A 32 7.02 -21.63 15.46
N LYS A 33 7.97 -22.59 15.39
CA LYS A 33 8.05 -23.55 14.27
C LYS A 33 6.73 -24.30 14.05
N ALA A 34 6.07 -24.71 15.13
CA ALA A 34 4.78 -25.40 15.08
C ALA A 34 3.64 -24.52 14.56
N GLU A 35 3.65 -23.21 14.85
CA GLU A 35 2.65 -22.27 14.34
C GLU A 35 2.89 -21.91 12.87
N ARG A 36 4.15 -21.90 12.43
CA ARG A 36 4.51 -21.70 11.02
C ARG A 36 4.00 -22.85 10.15
N GLU A 37 4.19 -24.09 10.58
CA GLU A 37 3.67 -25.27 9.86
C GLU A 37 2.13 -25.26 9.74
N LYS A 38 1.43 -24.83 10.81
CA LYS A 38 -0.03 -24.68 10.79
C LYS A 38 -0.48 -23.58 9.82
N LEU A 39 0.17 -22.41 9.86
CA LEU A 39 -0.17 -21.30 8.97
C LEU A 39 0.21 -21.55 7.51
N ASP A 40 1.28 -22.29 7.24
CA ASP A 40 1.66 -22.70 5.88
C ASP A 40 0.65 -23.73 5.31
N ALA A 41 0.15 -24.65 6.15
CA ALA A 41 -0.92 -25.58 5.76
C ALA A 41 -2.27 -24.87 5.49
N GLU A 42 -2.62 -23.86 6.31
CA GLU A 42 -3.82 -23.04 6.11
C GLU A 42 -3.70 -22.08 4.92
N GLN A 43 -2.51 -21.53 4.66
CA GLN A 43 -2.24 -20.69 3.49
C GLN A 43 -2.24 -21.50 2.19
N ALA A 44 -1.67 -22.71 2.18
CA ALA A 44 -1.72 -23.60 1.01
C ALA A 44 -3.16 -24.00 0.63
N ALA A 45 -4.10 -23.98 1.59
CA ALA A 45 -5.51 -24.22 1.35
C ALA A 45 -6.29 -22.98 0.87
N SER A 46 -5.71 -21.77 0.95
CA SER A 46 -6.40 -20.49 0.69
C SER A 46 -5.80 -19.64 -0.44
N THR A 47 -4.82 -20.15 -1.20
CA THR A 47 -4.23 -19.49 -2.40
C THR A 47 -5.15 -19.49 -3.62
N GLY A 48 -6.39 -19.05 -3.42
CA GLY A 48 -7.36 -18.82 -4.47
C GLY A 48 -8.24 -17.64 -4.13
N THR A 49 -7.68 -16.43 -4.01
CA THR A 49 -8.35 -15.14 -4.35
C THR A 49 -7.41 -13.93 -4.15
N VAL A 50 -6.89 -13.42 -5.27
CA VAL A 50 -6.84 -12.00 -5.72
C VAL A 50 -6.43 -10.93 -4.67
N ASP A 51 -5.35 -10.17 -4.82
CA ASP A 51 -5.36 -8.99 -5.69
C ASP A 51 -3.97 -8.58 -6.22
N THR A 52 -3.80 -8.85 -7.52
CA THR A 52 -2.84 -8.21 -8.44
C THR A 52 -3.48 -6.92 -8.95
N GLN A 53 -3.52 -5.84 -8.18
CA GLN A 53 -3.99 -4.54 -8.70
C GLN A 53 -3.32 -3.36 -7.99
N HIS A 54 -2.14 -2.93 -8.46
CA HIS A 54 -1.82 -1.51 -8.69
C HIS A 54 -0.43 -1.31 -9.31
N SER A 55 -0.23 -1.78 -10.55
CA SER A 55 0.76 -1.16 -11.46
C SER A 55 0.48 -1.55 -12.90
N GLU A 56 -0.55 -0.96 -13.51
CA GLU A 56 -0.63 -0.86 -14.96
C GLU A 56 -1.04 0.57 -15.30
N ILE A 57 -0.05 1.35 -15.71
CA ILE A 57 -0.25 2.63 -16.39
C ILE A 57 -0.21 2.25 -17.88
N VAL A 58 -1.38 2.18 -18.52
CA VAL A 58 -1.49 2.09 -19.97
C VAL A 58 -2.00 3.45 -20.47
N PRO A 59 -1.22 4.20 -21.29
CA PRO A 59 -1.65 5.45 -21.89
C PRO A 59 -2.36 5.19 -23.24
N ALA A 60 -3.19 6.17 -23.66
CA ALA A 60 -3.97 6.26 -24.91
C ALA A 60 -5.25 5.40 -24.91
N GLU A 61 -6.43 5.87 -25.29
CA GLU A 61 -6.75 6.66 -26.50
C GLU A 61 -7.88 7.67 -26.24
N GLY A 62 -7.89 8.75 -27.03
CA GLY A 62 -8.97 9.72 -27.06
C GLY A 62 -10.05 9.31 -28.05
N GLU A 63 -11.31 9.43 -27.65
CA GLU A 63 -12.43 9.51 -28.58
C GLU A 63 -13.26 10.74 -28.26
N LEU A 64 -13.20 11.69 -29.20
CA LEU A 64 -13.98 12.91 -29.28
C LEU A 64 -15.30 12.54 -29.98
N GLN A 65 -16.43 12.56 -29.28
CA GLN A 65 -17.74 12.37 -29.91
C GLN A 65 -18.24 13.71 -30.47
N GLN A 66 -18.68 13.64 -31.74
CA GLN A 66 -19.16 14.74 -32.59
C GLN A 66 -20.48 15.33 -32.10
#